data_AF-A0A2A2WD59-F1
#
_entry.id   AF-A0A2A2WD59-F1
#
_cell.length_a   1.000
_cell.length_b   1.000
_cell.length_c   1.000
_cell.angle_alpha   90.00
_cell.angle_beta   90.00
_cell.angle_gamma   90.00
#
_symmetry.space_group_name_H-M   'P 1'
#
loop_
_entity.id
_entity.type
_entity.pdbx_description
1 polymer ?
#
loop_
_entity_poly.entity_id
_entity_poly.type
_entity_poly.pdbx_seq_one_letter_code
_entity_poly.pdbx_strand_id
1 'polypeptide(L)'
;MTTVRSRLGICKVTSFLASLEATATGLILSKNKNPIQILGEQITKECPGASVTVDKPKNASGVWFLDILRDGHTVNVQWQTDRGFGVSSSPDADYGEKTDEVYGDADAVRHRVLSLLLSRGQTSPPVAVSLSELRRELGLSQIEMAERLSVQQGAVSRMERRGDIKISSLREYCQSLGGTLKLMAQFPNGSAKLIQLEDEQETT
;
A
#
# COMPACT_ATOMS: atom_id res chain seq x y z
N MET A 1 -59.56 27.21 39.14
CA MET A 1 -58.77 27.68 37.97
C MET A 1 -57.38 27.98 38.52
N THR A 2 -56.27 27.32 38.20
CA THR A 2 -55.79 26.79 36.93
C THR A 2 -54.65 25.79 37.20
N THR A 3 -54.62 24.69 36.45
CA THR A 3 -53.57 23.67 36.45
C THR A 3 -52.32 24.16 35.72
N VAL A 4 -51.13 24.06 36.29
CA VAL A 4 -49.84 24.16 35.56
C VAL A 4 -49.11 22.82 35.70
N ARG A 5 -49.07 22.06 34.61
CA ARG A 5 -48.25 20.84 34.47
C ARG A 5 -46.87 21.22 33.94
N SER A 6 -45.84 20.82 34.67
CA SER A 6 -44.43 20.90 34.29
C SER A 6 -44.11 19.98 33.10
N ARG A 7 -43.61 20.55 32.00
CA ARG A 7 -42.97 19.82 30.88
C ARG A 7 -41.44 20.02 30.97
N LEU A 8 -40.74 19.13 31.66
CA LEU A 8 -39.30 18.98 31.55
C LEU A 8 -39.01 17.48 31.45
N GLY A 9 -38.45 17.00 30.33
CA GLY A 9 -38.00 15.61 30.28
C GLY A 9 -37.81 14.94 28.92
N ILE A 10 -38.13 15.56 27.78
CA ILE A 10 -38.10 14.86 26.48
C ILE A 10 -36.88 15.25 25.62
N CYS A 11 -36.20 16.37 25.91
CA CYS A 11 -35.18 16.91 25.00
C CYS A 11 -33.77 16.29 25.13
N LYS A 12 -33.44 15.62 26.25
CA LYS A 12 -32.10 15.01 26.43
C LYS A 12 -31.95 13.61 25.85
N VAL A 13 -33.03 12.81 25.82
CA VAL A 13 -32.98 11.40 25.40
C VAL A 13 -32.79 11.26 23.90
N THR A 14 -33.39 12.15 23.10
CA THR A 14 -33.25 12.15 21.63
C THR A 14 -31.83 12.48 21.17
N SER A 15 -31.10 13.36 21.88
CA SER A 15 -29.69 13.67 21.54
C SER A 15 -28.74 12.50 21.80
N PHE A 16 -29.01 11.70 22.83
CA PHE A 16 -28.17 10.57 23.22
C PHE A 16 -28.39 9.36 22.31
N LEU A 17 -29.64 9.12 21.88
CA LEU A 17 -29.97 8.06 20.92
C LEU A 17 -29.45 8.36 19.52
N ALA A 18 -29.51 9.61 19.05
CA ALA A 18 -28.91 10.00 17.77
C ALA A 18 -27.38 9.85 17.78
N SER A 19 -26.73 10.12 18.93
CA SER A 19 -25.28 9.95 19.09
C SER A 19 -24.88 8.47 19.15
N LEU A 20 -25.67 7.61 19.81
CA LEU A 20 -25.44 6.17 19.81
C LEU A 20 -25.70 5.53 18.44
N GLU A 21 -26.74 5.95 17.71
CA GLU A 21 -26.97 5.48 16.34
C GLU A 21 -25.87 5.94 15.39
N ALA A 22 -25.41 7.19 15.47
CA ALA A 22 -24.27 7.65 14.66
C ALA A 22 -22.98 6.88 15.00
N THR A 23 -22.75 6.54 16.28
CA THR A 23 -21.60 5.75 16.72
C THR A 23 -21.72 4.27 16.29
N ALA A 24 -22.93 3.69 16.35
CA ALA A 24 -23.20 2.32 15.93
C ALA A 24 -23.19 2.18 14.39
N THR A 25 -23.74 3.14 13.65
CA THR A 25 -23.65 3.23 12.19
C THR A 25 -22.20 3.44 11.75
N GLY A 26 -21.43 4.27 12.48
CA GLY A 26 -19.98 4.43 12.28
C GLY A 26 -19.19 3.14 12.52
N LEU A 27 -19.54 2.36 13.56
CA LEU A 27 -18.93 1.07 13.86
C LEU A 27 -19.32 -0.02 12.84
N ILE A 28 -20.58 -0.06 12.38
CA ILE A 28 -21.07 -1.07 11.43
C ILE A 28 -20.49 -0.83 10.02
N LEU A 29 -20.34 0.43 9.60
CA LEU A 29 -19.66 0.77 8.34
C LEU A 29 -18.14 0.48 8.39
N SER A 30 -17.52 0.49 9.58
CA SER A 30 -16.08 0.23 9.72
C SER A 30 -15.66 -1.21 9.40
N LYS A 31 -16.57 -2.20 9.50
CA LYS A 31 -16.24 -3.62 9.30
C LYS A 31 -16.17 -4.08 7.84
N ASN A 32 -16.63 -3.28 6.88
CA ASN A 32 -16.66 -3.63 5.44
C ASN A 32 -15.78 -2.75 4.55
N LYS A 33 -14.93 -1.90 5.13
CA LYS A 33 -14.04 -1.02 4.35
C LYS A 33 -12.82 -1.81 3.89
N ASN A 34 -12.45 -1.58 2.63
CA ASN A 34 -11.21 -2.12 2.10
C ASN A 34 -10.01 -1.29 2.60
N PRO A 35 -8.77 -1.79 2.40
CA PRO A 35 -7.56 -1.12 2.88
C PRO A 35 -7.39 0.34 2.42
N ILE A 36 -7.77 0.70 1.18
CA ILE A 36 -7.62 2.08 0.70
C ILE A 36 -8.66 3.04 1.28
N GLN A 37 -9.87 2.58 1.57
CA GLN A 37 -10.87 3.36 2.30
C GLN A 37 -10.40 3.62 3.74
N ILE A 38 -9.84 2.60 4.40
CA ILE A 38 -9.25 2.74 5.74
C ILE A 38 -8.11 3.76 5.72
N LEU A 39 -7.22 3.68 4.73
CA LEU A 39 -6.13 4.63 4.54
C LEU A 39 -6.65 6.07 4.36
N GLY A 40 -7.65 6.29 3.50
CA GLY A 40 -8.24 7.61 3.29
C GLY A 40 -8.79 8.23 4.58
N GLU A 41 -9.41 7.43 5.44
CA GLU A 41 -9.92 7.88 6.74
C GLU A 41 -8.80 8.22 7.73
N GLN A 42 -7.72 7.44 7.74
CA GLN A 42 -6.55 7.72 8.56
C GLN A 42 -5.89 9.04 8.14
N ILE A 43 -5.65 9.23 6.84
CA ILE A 43 -5.07 10.47 6.33
C ILE A 43 -5.97 11.68 6.61
N THR A 44 -7.29 11.55 6.46
CA THR A 44 -8.23 12.64 6.79
C THR A 44 -8.12 13.07 8.25
N LYS A 45 -7.97 12.10 9.18
CA LYS A 45 -7.81 12.40 10.62
C LYS A 45 -6.47 13.03 10.94
N GLU A 46 -5.40 12.55 10.32
CA GLU A 46 -4.03 12.96 10.61
C GLU A 46 -3.63 14.25 9.87
N CYS A 47 -4.33 14.58 8.78
CA CYS A 47 -4.11 15.78 7.98
C CYS A 47 -5.42 16.57 7.74
N PRO A 48 -5.96 17.29 8.74
CA PRO A 48 -7.24 18.00 8.62
C PRO A 48 -7.29 19.10 7.54
N GLY A 49 -6.15 19.55 7.02
CA GLY A 49 -6.04 20.52 5.92
C GLY A 49 -5.87 19.90 4.53
N ALA A 50 -5.88 18.57 4.42
CA ALA A 50 -5.82 17.88 3.14
C ALA A 50 -7.24 17.64 2.60
N SER A 51 -7.42 17.85 1.30
CA SER A 51 -8.57 17.32 0.58
C SER A 51 -8.28 15.86 0.24
N VAL A 52 -9.18 14.96 0.62
CA VAL A 52 -9.02 13.51 0.45
C VAL A 52 -10.26 12.94 -0.23
N THR A 53 -10.09 12.31 -1.39
CA THR A 53 -11.17 11.70 -2.18
C THR A 53 -10.84 10.24 -2.46
N VAL A 54 -11.80 9.32 -2.28
CA VAL A 54 -11.66 7.90 -2.61
C VAL A 54 -12.65 7.53 -3.71
N ASP A 55 -12.14 7.05 -4.84
CA ASP A 55 -12.93 6.62 -5.98
C ASP A 55 -12.98 5.10 -6.12
N LYS A 56 -14.21 4.60 -6.25
CA LYS A 56 -14.51 3.17 -6.43
C LYS A 56 -14.33 2.78 -7.91
N PRO A 57 -13.76 1.59 -8.21
CA PRO A 57 -13.71 1.08 -9.57
C PRO A 57 -15.10 0.79 -10.14
N LYS A 58 -15.20 0.88 -11.47
CA LYS A 58 -16.42 0.49 -12.21
C LYS A 58 -16.75 -1.00 -12.06
N ASN A 59 -15.73 -1.85 -11.90
CA ASN A 59 -15.84 -3.30 -11.82
C ASN A 59 -15.24 -3.82 -10.50
N ALA A 60 -15.68 -4.99 -10.02
CA ALA A 60 -15.24 -5.56 -8.75
C ALA A 60 -13.72 -5.83 -8.67
N SER A 61 -13.09 -6.16 -9.79
CA SER A 61 -11.64 -6.37 -9.91
C SER A 61 -10.86 -5.12 -10.31
N GLY A 62 -11.51 -3.95 -10.41
CA GLY A 62 -10.87 -2.73 -10.86
C GLY A 62 -10.01 -2.06 -9.78
N VAL A 63 -9.30 -1.01 -10.20
CA VAL A 63 -8.40 -0.23 -9.35
C VAL A 63 -9.18 0.83 -8.59
N TRP A 64 -9.01 0.87 -7.27
CA TRP A 64 -9.47 1.97 -6.43
C TRP A 64 -8.44 3.09 -6.45
N PHE A 65 -8.91 4.34 -6.40
CA PHE A 65 -8.07 5.52 -6.35
C PHE A 65 -8.31 6.31 -5.06
N LEU A 66 -7.26 6.94 -4.56
CA LEU A 66 -7.27 7.86 -3.45
C LEU A 66 -6.43 9.07 -3.82
N ASP A 67 -7.08 10.20 -4.03
CA ASP A 67 -6.44 11.46 -4.39
C ASP A 67 -6.35 12.34 -3.14
N ILE A 68 -5.14 12.82 -2.86
CA ILE A 68 -4.87 13.64 -1.68
C ILE A 68 -4.20 14.93 -2.14
N LEU A 69 -4.81 16.07 -1.85
CA LEU A 69 -4.28 17.40 -2.15
C LEU A 69 -4.08 18.15 -0.83
N ARG A 70 -2.85 18.62 -0.59
CA ARG A 70 -2.55 19.50 0.53
C ARG A 70 -1.58 20.59 0.11
N ASP A 71 -1.92 21.84 0.38
CA ASP A 71 -1.06 23.01 0.11
C ASP A 71 -0.48 23.06 -1.32
N GLY A 72 -1.28 22.64 -2.32
CA GLY A 72 -0.87 22.59 -3.73
C GLY A 72 -0.02 21.37 -4.13
N HIS A 73 0.20 20.43 -3.21
CA HIS A 73 0.94 19.19 -3.46
C HIS A 73 -0.01 17.99 -3.47
N THR A 74 0.10 17.17 -4.52
CA THR A 74 -0.77 16.01 -4.75
C THR A 74 -0.04 14.70 -4.47
N VAL A 75 -0.75 13.78 -3.82
CA VAL A 75 -0.35 12.39 -3.67
C VAL A 75 -1.52 11.52 -4.08
N ASN A 76 -1.29 10.66 -5.07
CA ASN A 76 -2.28 9.73 -5.59
C ASN A 76 -1.91 8.32 -5.13
N VAL A 77 -2.90 7.58 -4.63
CA VAL A 77 -2.74 6.20 -4.21
C VAL A 77 -3.71 5.33 -4.99
N GLN A 78 -3.20 4.23 -5.53
CA GLN A 78 -3.99 3.20 -6.19
C GLN A 78 -4.02 1.95 -5.33
N TRP A 79 -5.13 1.22 -5.32
CA TRP A 79 -5.19 -0.08 -4.62
C TRP A 79 -6.02 -1.12 -5.38
N GLN A 80 -5.51 -2.34 -5.36
CA GLN A 80 -6.21 -3.52 -5.87
C GLN A 80 -5.85 -4.73 -5.01
N THR A 81 -6.81 -5.62 -4.75
CA THR A 81 -6.67 -6.76 -3.82
C THR A 81 -5.38 -7.57 -4.05
N ASP A 82 -5.07 -7.91 -5.30
CA ASP A 82 -3.91 -8.77 -5.61
C ASP A 82 -2.60 -8.00 -5.80
N ARG A 83 -2.67 -6.66 -5.96
CA ARG A 83 -1.50 -5.83 -6.27
C ARG A 83 -0.98 -5.06 -5.07
N GLY A 84 -1.82 -4.82 -4.06
CA GLY A 84 -1.50 -3.92 -2.96
C GLY A 84 -1.67 -2.47 -3.39
N PHE A 85 -0.82 -1.59 -2.87
CA PHE A 85 -0.90 -0.15 -3.08
C PHE A 85 0.16 0.35 -4.05
N GLY A 86 -0.23 1.26 -4.95
CA GLY A 86 0.68 2.09 -5.72
C GLY A 86 0.64 3.52 -5.20
N VAL A 87 1.78 4.18 -5.03
CA VAL A 87 1.86 5.58 -4.61
C VAL A 87 2.57 6.39 -5.69
N SER A 88 2.02 7.55 -6.03
CA SER A 88 2.66 8.54 -6.89
C SER A 88 2.43 9.96 -6.39
N SER A 89 3.46 10.79 -6.54
CA SER A 89 3.43 12.21 -6.25
C SER A 89 4.31 12.90 -7.30
N SER A 90 3.71 13.12 -8.46
CA SER A 90 4.33 13.86 -9.56
C SER A 90 3.36 14.93 -10.05
N PRO A 91 3.79 16.20 -10.18
CA PRO A 91 2.96 17.28 -10.70
C PRO A 91 2.59 17.09 -12.18
N ASP A 92 3.33 16.25 -12.91
CA ASP A 92 3.14 15.94 -14.33
C ASP A 92 2.46 14.56 -14.55
N ALA A 93 1.87 13.97 -13.51
CA ALA A 93 1.15 12.71 -13.63
C ALA A 93 -0.15 12.92 -14.41
N ASP A 94 -0.05 12.85 -15.73
CA ASP A 94 -1.19 12.65 -16.60
C ASP A 94 -1.97 11.42 -16.11
N TYR A 95 -3.29 11.54 -16.08
CA TYR A 95 -4.19 10.63 -15.37
C TYR A 95 -4.08 9.20 -15.94
N GLY A 96 -3.26 8.34 -15.33
CA GLY A 96 -3.38 6.89 -15.56
C GLY A 96 -2.14 5.99 -15.51
N GLU A 97 -0.89 6.47 -15.49
CA GLU A 97 0.21 5.53 -15.83
C GLU A 97 1.47 5.48 -14.95
N LYS A 98 1.64 6.33 -13.93
CA LYS A 98 2.84 6.25 -13.08
C LYS A 98 2.54 5.72 -11.69
N THR A 99 2.88 4.46 -11.46
CA THR A 99 3.06 3.90 -10.12
C THR A 99 4.55 3.87 -9.84
N ASP A 100 5.04 4.90 -9.14
CA ASP A 100 6.47 5.03 -8.83
C ASP A 100 6.86 4.12 -7.66
N GLU A 101 5.98 3.93 -6.68
CA GLU A 101 6.26 3.13 -5.49
C GLU A 101 5.15 2.10 -5.26
N VAL A 102 5.51 0.87 -4.86
CA VAL A 102 4.55 -0.22 -4.60
C VAL A 102 4.71 -0.75 -3.18
N TYR A 103 3.59 -0.89 -2.47
CA TYR A 103 3.55 -1.33 -1.08
C TYR A 103 2.54 -2.47 -0.88
N GLY A 104 2.87 -3.40 0.01
CA GLY A 104 1.98 -4.52 0.36
C GLY A 104 0.99 -4.22 1.48
N ASP A 105 1.20 -3.15 2.25
CA ASP A 105 0.50 -2.88 3.49
C ASP A 105 0.08 -1.40 3.63
N ALA A 106 -1.07 -1.17 4.27
CA ALA A 106 -1.68 0.15 4.39
C ALA A 106 -0.94 1.05 5.38
N ASP A 107 -0.32 0.50 6.43
CA ASP A 107 0.44 1.29 7.41
C ASP A 107 1.72 1.85 6.77
N ALA A 108 2.43 1.04 5.97
CA ALA A 108 3.60 1.50 5.23
C ALA A 108 3.25 2.65 4.27
N VAL A 109 2.14 2.52 3.55
CA VAL A 109 1.63 3.56 2.64
C VAL A 109 1.25 4.81 3.41
N ARG A 110 0.57 4.68 4.56
CA ARG A 110 0.21 5.83 5.40
C ARG A 110 1.44 6.65 5.76
N HIS A 111 2.46 6.02 6.33
CA HIS A 111 3.69 6.72 6.72
C HIS A 111 4.34 7.43 5.51
N ARG A 112 4.36 6.77 4.35
CA ARG A 112 4.92 7.36 3.13
C ARG A 112 4.11 8.55 2.63
N VAL A 113 2.78 8.42 2.57
CA VAL A 113 1.87 9.49 2.15
C VAL A 113 2.03 10.72 3.05
N LEU A 114 2.05 10.54 4.37
CA LEU A 114 2.28 11.64 5.30
C LEU A 114 3.64 12.31 5.07
N SER A 115 4.69 11.51 4.87
CA SER A 115 6.03 12.01 4.56
C SER A 115 6.02 12.88 3.30
N LEU A 116 5.38 12.43 2.21
CA LEU A 116 5.27 13.18 0.96
C LEU A 116 4.49 14.49 1.16
N LEU A 117 3.33 14.44 1.82
CA LEU A 117 2.50 15.62 2.06
C LEU A 117 3.19 16.68 2.93
N LEU A 118 3.92 16.25 3.97
CA LEU A 118 4.59 17.16 4.90
C LEU A 118 5.87 17.76 4.31
N SER A 119 6.63 16.97 3.54
CA SER A 119 7.90 17.41 2.94
C SER A 119 7.73 18.04 1.55
N ARG A 120 6.56 17.87 0.91
CA ARG A 120 6.33 18.12 -0.52
C ARG A 120 7.33 17.37 -1.41
N GLY A 121 7.76 16.20 -0.95
CA GLY A 121 8.67 15.31 -1.68
C GLY A 121 7.99 14.66 -2.87
N GLN A 122 8.77 14.09 -3.77
CA GLN A 122 8.24 13.32 -4.90
C GLN A 122 8.41 11.84 -4.64
N THR A 123 7.55 11.05 -5.27
CA THR A 123 7.82 9.62 -5.39
C THR A 123 8.99 9.39 -6.32
N SER A 124 9.66 8.26 -6.17
CA SER A 124 10.69 7.85 -7.11
C SER A 124 10.51 6.37 -7.43
N PRO A 125 10.74 5.95 -8.69
CA PRO A 125 10.75 4.53 -9.01
C PRO A 125 11.71 3.79 -8.07
N PRO A 126 11.44 2.52 -7.74
CA PRO A 126 12.30 1.78 -6.83
C PRO A 126 13.72 1.78 -7.43
N VAL A 127 14.70 2.14 -6.62
CA VAL A 127 16.09 2.14 -7.06
C VAL A 127 16.46 0.72 -7.46
N ALA A 128 16.91 0.55 -8.70
CA ALA A 128 17.41 -0.74 -9.16
C ALA A 128 18.66 -1.08 -8.33
N VAL A 129 18.57 -2.14 -7.55
CA VAL A 129 19.66 -2.64 -6.71
C VAL A 129 20.06 -4.05 -7.14
N SER A 130 21.36 -4.32 -7.12
CA SER A 130 21.88 -5.68 -7.34
C SER A 130 21.61 -6.58 -6.13
N LEU A 131 21.62 -7.90 -6.33
CA LEU A 131 21.51 -8.87 -5.24
C LEU A 131 22.58 -8.68 -4.16
N SER A 132 23.79 -8.32 -4.59
CA SER A 132 24.90 -8.05 -3.66
C SER A 132 24.68 -6.82 -2.79
N GLU A 133 23.99 -5.80 -3.31
CA GLU A 133 23.64 -4.60 -2.54
C GLU A 133 22.52 -4.91 -1.55
N LEU A 134 21.44 -5.59 -1.98
CA LEU A 134 20.37 -6.05 -1.09
C LEU A 134 20.89 -6.86 0.10
N ARG A 135 21.81 -7.79 -0.16
CA ARG A 135 22.45 -8.58 0.91
C ARG A 135 23.25 -7.69 1.87
N ARG A 136 23.99 -6.71 1.35
CA ARG A 136 24.83 -5.80 2.15
C ARG A 136 24.00 -4.82 2.99
N GLU A 137 22.85 -4.36 2.49
CA GLU A 137 21.92 -3.51 3.26
C GLU A 137 21.41 -4.21 4.51
N LEU A 138 21.25 -5.54 4.44
CA LEU A 138 20.87 -6.38 5.57
C LEU A 138 22.07 -6.83 6.43
N GLY A 139 23.28 -6.32 6.15
CA GLY A 139 24.48 -6.60 6.92
C GLY A 139 25.04 -8.03 6.75
N LEU A 140 24.62 -8.76 5.72
CA LEU A 140 24.99 -10.16 5.53
C LEU A 140 26.24 -10.31 4.65
N SER A 141 27.12 -11.24 5.02
CA SER A 141 28.20 -11.74 4.17
C SER A 141 27.70 -12.77 3.16
N GLN A 142 28.50 -13.07 2.14
CA GLN A 142 28.17 -14.13 1.18
C GLN A 142 28.17 -15.54 1.82
N ILE A 143 28.90 -15.73 2.93
CA ILE A 143 28.92 -17.01 3.66
C ILE A 143 27.61 -17.20 4.41
N GLU A 144 27.17 -16.19 5.17
CA GLU A 144 25.89 -16.23 5.89
C GLU A 144 24.71 -16.40 4.92
N MET A 145 24.78 -15.74 3.76
CA MET A 145 23.76 -15.92 2.72
C MET A 145 23.75 -17.35 2.16
N ALA A 146 24.92 -17.95 1.99
CA ALA A 146 25.06 -19.31 1.49
C ALA A 146 24.50 -20.33 2.49
N GLU A 147 24.72 -20.10 3.79
CA GLU A 147 24.15 -20.90 4.87
C GLU A 147 22.62 -20.85 4.85
N ARG A 148 22.04 -19.64 4.73
CA ARG A 148 20.58 -19.49 4.64
C ARG A 148 19.96 -20.21 3.44
N LEU A 149 20.68 -20.24 2.32
CA LEU A 149 20.26 -20.90 1.09
C LEU A 149 20.65 -22.38 1.03
N SER A 150 21.38 -22.91 2.02
CA SER A 150 21.93 -24.27 2.01
C SER A 150 22.76 -24.58 0.75
N VAL A 151 23.55 -23.61 0.30
CA VAL A 151 24.45 -23.72 -0.87
C VAL A 151 25.89 -23.36 -0.50
N GLN A 152 26.82 -23.56 -1.43
CA GLN A 152 28.19 -23.07 -1.26
C GLN A 152 28.28 -21.57 -1.49
N GLN A 153 29.19 -20.88 -0.79
CA GLN A 153 29.44 -19.44 -0.99
C GLN A 153 29.76 -19.09 -2.45
N GLY A 154 30.45 -19.97 -3.18
CA GLY A 154 30.70 -19.81 -4.61
C GLY A 154 29.43 -19.78 -5.47
N ALA A 155 28.34 -20.42 -5.04
CA ALA A 155 27.04 -20.35 -5.69
C ALA A 155 26.39 -18.97 -5.51
N VAL A 156 26.39 -18.43 -4.29
CA VAL A 156 25.93 -17.06 -4.00
C VAL A 156 26.72 -16.05 -4.82
N SER A 157 28.05 -16.18 -4.85
CA SER A 157 28.89 -15.31 -5.65
C SER A 157 28.62 -15.40 -7.16
N ARG A 158 28.18 -16.55 -7.68
CA ARG A 158 27.75 -16.68 -9.07
C ARG A 158 26.39 -16.05 -9.30
N MET A 159 25.43 -16.26 -8.39
CA MET A 159 24.10 -15.65 -8.46
C MET A 159 24.18 -14.12 -8.47
N GLU A 160 25.04 -13.53 -7.63
CA GLU A 160 25.21 -12.08 -7.54
C GLU A 160 25.91 -11.44 -8.74
N ARG A 161 26.69 -12.21 -9.51
CA ARG A 161 27.48 -11.70 -10.65
C ARG A 161 26.87 -12.01 -12.02
N ARG A 162 26.06 -13.06 -12.13
CA ARG A 162 25.46 -13.49 -13.40
C ARG A 162 24.10 -12.82 -13.58
N GLY A 163 23.85 -12.30 -14.78
CA GLY A 163 22.54 -11.73 -15.16
C GLY A 163 21.47 -12.78 -15.51
N ASP A 164 21.86 -14.05 -15.62
CA ASP A 164 20.96 -15.16 -15.90
C ASP A 164 20.83 -16.05 -14.66
N ILE A 165 19.74 -15.83 -13.92
CA ILE A 165 19.36 -16.57 -12.72
C ILE A 165 17.96 -17.13 -12.91
N LYS A 166 17.74 -18.39 -12.53
CA LYS A 166 16.39 -18.97 -12.50
C LYS A 166 15.51 -18.15 -11.57
N ILE A 167 14.27 -17.89 -11.97
CA ILE A 167 13.32 -17.14 -11.14
C ILE A 167 13.06 -17.85 -9.81
N SER A 168 13.05 -19.19 -9.78
CA SER A 168 12.95 -19.96 -8.54
C SER A 168 14.10 -19.66 -7.58
N SER A 169 15.34 -19.64 -8.09
CA SER A 169 16.52 -19.30 -7.27
C SER A 169 16.50 -17.85 -6.80
N LEU A 170 15.99 -16.92 -7.62
CA LEU A 170 15.79 -15.53 -7.20
C LEU A 170 14.71 -15.42 -6.10
N ARG A 171 13.64 -16.21 -6.20
CA ARG A 171 12.57 -16.29 -5.20
C ARG A 171 13.11 -16.80 -3.86
N GLU A 172 13.86 -17.90 -3.87
CA GLU A 172 14.55 -18.45 -2.69
C GLU A 172 15.53 -17.43 -2.08
N TYR A 173 16.30 -16.73 -2.91
CA TYR A 173 17.20 -15.67 -2.47
C TYR A 173 16.44 -14.58 -1.72
N CYS A 174 15.38 -14.01 -2.30
CA CYS A 174 14.56 -13.01 -1.63
C CYS A 174 13.92 -13.53 -0.33
N GLN A 175 13.40 -14.75 -0.33
CA GLN A 175 12.81 -15.38 0.86
C GLN A 175 13.80 -15.54 1.99
N SER A 176 15.04 -15.92 1.70
CA SER A 176 16.10 -16.05 2.72
C SER A 176 16.54 -14.70 3.31
N LEU A 177 16.24 -13.59 2.63
CA LEU A 177 16.36 -12.23 3.16
C LEU A 177 15.13 -11.79 3.96
N GLY A 178 14.06 -12.60 4.03
CA GLY A 178 12.78 -12.25 4.64
C GLY A 178 11.85 -11.45 3.71
N GLY A 179 12.17 -11.36 2.42
CA GLY A 179 11.38 -10.66 1.41
C GLY A 179 10.56 -11.59 0.52
N THR A 180 9.60 -11.01 -0.21
CA THR A 180 8.80 -11.72 -1.21
C THR A 180 9.15 -11.20 -2.59
N LEU A 181 9.50 -12.10 -3.52
CA LEU A 181 9.75 -11.72 -4.91
C LEU A 181 8.42 -11.41 -5.62
N LYS A 182 8.29 -10.18 -6.14
CA LYS A 182 7.26 -9.79 -7.10
C LYS A 182 7.94 -9.40 -8.41
N LEU A 183 7.44 -9.90 -9.54
CA LEU A 183 7.95 -9.56 -10.87
C LEU A 183 7.07 -8.49 -11.51
N MET A 184 7.68 -7.49 -12.12
CA MET A 184 6.98 -6.40 -12.79
C MET A 184 7.52 -6.22 -14.22
N ALA A 185 6.63 -6.24 -15.20
CA ALA A 185 6.93 -5.85 -16.58
C ALA A 185 6.51 -4.40 -16.81
N GLN A 186 7.44 -3.58 -17.30
CA GLN A 186 7.17 -2.22 -17.75
C GLN A 186 7.09 -2.18 -19.27
N PHE A 187 6.08 -1.50 -19.81
CA PHE A 187 5.83 -1.38 -21.24
C PHE A 187 6.17 0.04 -21.75
N PRO A 188 6.45 0.23 -23.05
CA PRO A 188 6.83 1.54 -23.60
C PRO A 188 5.78 2.64 -23.43
N ASN A 189 4.51 2.28 -23.23
CA ASN A 189 3.45 3.23 -22.91
C ASN A 189 3.51 3.73 -21.45
N GLY A 190 4.43 3.25 -20.63
CA GLY A 190 4.53 3.61 -19.21
C GLY A 190 3.75 2.68 -18.29
N SER A 191 2.83 1.87 -18.81
CA SER A 191 2.10 0.89 -17.99
C SER A 191 3.03 -0.17 -17.40
N ALA A 192 2.73 -0.58 -16.17
CA ALA A 192 3.41 -1.68 -15.48
C ALA A 192 2.41 -2.79 -15.11
N LYS A 193 2.83 -4.05 -15.26
CA LYS A 193 2.02 -5.24 -14.90
C LYS A 193 2.83 -6.12 -13.95
N LEU A 194 2.21 -6.50 -12.83
CA LEU A 194 2.73 -7.59 -12.02
C LEU A 194 2.55 -8.90 -12.79
N ILE A 195 3.63 -9.68 -12.88
CA ILE A 195 3.64 -10.99 -13.49
C ILE A 195 3.33 -12.01 -12.40
N GLN A 196 2.23 -12.74 -12.59
CA GLN A 196 1.94 -13.94 -11.83
C GLN A 196 2.54 -15.13 -12.58
N LEU A 197 3.37 -15.91 -11.92
CA LEU A 197 3.82 -17.19 -12.43
C LEU A 197 2.86 -18.26 -11.91
N GLU A 198 2.38 -19.10 -12.81
CA GLU A 198 1.66 -20.32 -12.43
C GLU A 198 2.69 -21.30 -11.88
N ASP A 199 2.54 -21.71 -10.62
CA ASP A 199 3.31 -22.83 -10.12
C ASP A 199 2.69 -24.10 -10.72
N GLU A 200 3.47 -24.88 -11.49
CA GLU A 200 3.02 -26.19 -11.96
C GLU A 200 2.65 -27.03 -10.74
N GLN A 201 1.34 -27.27 -10.56
CA GLN A 201 0.84 -28.17 -9.54
C GLN A 201 1.40 -29.56 -9.85
N GLU A 202 2.34 -30.05 -9.04
CA GLU A 202 2.68 -31.47 -9.00
C GLU A 202 1.39 -32.23 -8.68
N THR A 203 0.77 -32.74 -9.74
CA THR A 203 -0.41 -33.60 -9.64
C THR A 203 0.09 -34.93 -9.11
N THR A 204 -0.09 -35.16 -7.80
CA THR A 204 0.13 -36.47 -7.16
C THR A 204 -1.08 -37.37 -7.42
#